data_AF-A0A0A0BTG0-F1
#
_entry.id   AF-A0A0A0BTG0-F1
#
_cell.length_a   1.000
_cell.length_b   1.000
_cell.length_c   1.000
_cell.angle_alpha   90.00
_cell.angle_beta   90.00
_cell.angle_gamma   90.00
#
_symmetry.space_group_name_H-M   'P 1'
#
loop_
_entity.id
_entity.type
_entity.pdbx_description
1 polymer ?
#
loop_
_entity_poly.entity_id
_entity_poly.type
_entity_poly.pdbx_seq_one_letter_code
_entity_poly.pdbx_strand_id
1 'polypeptide(L)'
;MTVTVQTMDSEAQENSWVPEWAAACEPGTLNLAVLDQAVVWVTAQAVPLRIAEMSTAHLRNVVAFLSARAEEFYTSAVLTSLWAVVLADASGDEVAGERLAWELTGRSIADLEPAAWLESTALVRALRRELAARGND
;
A
#
# COMPACT_ATOMS: atom_id res chain seq x y z
N MET A 1 36.32 -37.98 -4.71
CA MET A 1 36.22 -36.74 -5.52
C MET A 1 34.93 -36.08 -5.10
N THR A 2 35.03 -35.10 -4.21
CA THR A 2 33.91 -34.58 -3.41
C THR A 2 33.16 -33.52 -4.20
N VAL A 3 31.85 -33.71 -4.37
CA VAL A 3 30.94 -32.75 -4.98
C VAL A 3 30.49 -31.79 -3.89
N THR A 4 30.83 -30.51 -4.03
CA THR A 4 30.21 -29.42 -3.25
C THR A 4 30.14 -28.16 -4.09
N VAL A 5 28.99 -27.91 -4.72
CA VAL A 5 28.51 -26.55 -5.02
C VAL A 5 26.99 -26.59 -4.81
N GLN A 6 26.57 -26.26 -3.60
CA GLN A 6 25.17 -26.13 -3.22
C GLN A 6 25.07 -24.89 -2.34
N THR A 7 25.26 -23.71 -2.95
CA THR A 7 25.26 -22.43 -2.23
C THR A 7 24.91 -21.22 -3.12
N MET A 8 24.00 -21.37 -4.08
CA MET A 8 23.51 -20.21 -4.85
C MET A 8 21.99 -20.12 -5.03
N ASP A 9 21.20 -21.13 -4.62
CA ASP A 9 19.74 -21.10 -4.75
C ASP A 9 18.98 -20.68 -3.47
N SER A 10 19.66 -20.57 -2.32
CA SER A 10 18.97 -20.30 -1.04
C SER A 10 18.59 -18.82 -0.82
N GLU A 11 19.32 -17.85 -1.40
CA GLU A 11 19.02 -16.42 -1.20
C GLU A 11 17.92 -15.89 -2.11
N ALA A 12 17.69 -16.52 -3.28
CA ALA A 12 16.66 -16.10 -4.23
C ALA A 12 15.23 -16.45 -3.78
N GLN A 13 15.07 -17.35 -2.80
CA GLN A 13 13.77 -17.85 -2.36
C GLN A 13 13.22 -17.10 -1.11
N GLU A 14 14.06 -16.33 -0.41
CA GLU A 14 13.67 -15.63 0.84
C GLU A 14 12.80 -14.38 0.62
N ASN A 15 12.84 -13.76 -0.57
CA ASN A 15 12.12 -12.52 -0.86
C ASN A 15 10.80 -12.69 -1.62
N SER A 16 10.27 -13.92 -1.75
CA SER A 16 9.03 -14.20 -2.50
C SER A 16 7.79 -13.44 -2.00
N TRP A 17 7.83 -12.85 -0.81
CA TRP A 17 6.71 -12.11 -0.22
C TRP A 17 6.82 -10.59 -0.36
N VAL A 18 7.98 -10.06 -0.76
CA VAL A 18 8.19 -8.62 -0.92
C VAL A 18 7.74 -8.24 -2.33
N PRO A 19 6.71 -7.39 -2.49
CA PRO A 19 6.30 -6.92 -3.80
C PRO A 19 7.40 -6.14 -4.50
N GLU A 20 7.44 -6.17 -5.83
CA GLU A 20 8.42 -5.44 -6.64
C GLU A 20 8.44 -3.94 -6.31
N TRP A 21 7.26 -3.32 -6.13
CA TRP A 21 7.16 -1.90 -5.77
C TRP A 21 7.81 -1.57 -4.43
N ALA A 22 7.82 -2.53 -3.48
CA ALA A 22 8.39 -2.34 -2.15
C ALA A 22 9.91 -2.45 -2.17
N ALA A 23 10.44 -3.33 -3.03
CA ALA A 23 11.88 -3.47 -3.27
C ALA A 23 12.47 -2.25 -4.00
N ALA A 24 11.66 -1.53 -4.77
CA ALA A 24 12.08 -0.34 -5.52
C ALA A 24 12.02 0.98 -4.70
N CYS A 25 11.60 0.94 -3.44
CA CYS A 25 11.52 2.15 -2.60
C CYS A 25 12.90 2.70 -2.24
N GLU A 26 13.06 4.01 -2.28
CA GLU A 26 14.26 4.70 -1.79
C GLU A 26 14.08 5.21 -0.36
N PRO A 27 15.14 5.27 0.47
CA PRO A 27 15.04 5.84 1.81
C PRO A 27 14.44 7.25 1.81
N GLY A 28 13.54 7.51 2.77
CA GLY A 28 12.81 8.77 2.90
C GLY A 28 11.61 8.92 1.95
N THR A 29 11.40 7.97 1.04
CA THR A 29 10.25 7.96 0.13
C THR A 29 9.20 6.95 0.56
N LEU A 30 7.94 7.21 0.21
CA LEU A 30 6.85 6.27 0.38
C LEU A 30 6.19 6.05 -0.98
N ASN A 31 6.19 4.81 -1.46
CA ASN A 31 5.44 4.44 -2.65
C ASN A 31 3.96 4.27 -2.27
N LEU A 32 3.06 5.03 -2.92
CA LEU A 32 1.62 5.01 -2.61
C LEU A 32 0.94 3.67 -2.91
N ALA A 33 1.55 2.80 -3.72
CA ALA A 33 1.08 1.42 -3.91
C ALA A 33 0.97 0.65 -2.58
N VAL A 34 1.67 1.09 -1.53
CA VAL A 34 1.54 0.53 -0.17
C VAL A 34 0.11 0.63 0.36
N LEU A 35 -0.68 1.64 -0.05
CA LEU A 35 -2.05 1.87 0.45
C LEU A 35 -3.05 0.83 -0.07
N ASP A 36 -2.80 0.26 -1.25
CA ASP A 36 -3.72 -0.65 -1.96
C ASP A 36 -3.49 -2.14 -1.64
N GLN A 37 -2.65 -2.43 -0.65
CA GLN A 37 -2.36 -3.78 -0.19
C GLN A 37 -2.42 -3.90 1.33
N ALA A 38 -2.31 -5.12 1.85
CA ALA A 38 -2.62 -5.44 3.25
C ALA A 38 -1.52 -6.22 3.99
N VAL A 39 -0.35 -6.43 3.38
CA VAL A 39 0.67 -7.39 3.83
C VAL A 39 1.97 -6.72 4.28
N VAL A 40 2.44 -5.73 3.54
CA VAL A 40 3.78 -5.16 3.69
C VAL A 40 3.71 -3.68 4.08
N TRP A 41 4.58 -3.26 4.97
CA TRP A 41 4.89 -1.86 5.24
C TRP A 41 6.36 -1.61 4.91
N VAL A 42 6.69 -0.46 4.32
CA VAL A 42 8.09 -0.09 4.05
C VAL A 42 8.49 1.04 4.99
N THR A 43 9.58 0.87 5.73
CA THR A 43 10.06 1.89 6.67
C THR A 43 10.70 3.07 5.93
N ALA A 44 10.96 4.16 6.67
CA ALA A 44 11.69 5.31 6.14
C ALA A 44 13.11 4.97 5.65
N GLN A 45 13.67 3.82 6.04
CA GLN A 45 14.98 3.33 5.57
C GLN A 45 14.84 2.38 4.36
N ALA A 46 13.68 2.35 3.72
CA ALA A 46 13.36 1.42 2.63
C ALA A 46 13.46 -0.06 3.01
N VAL A 47 13.17 -0.39 4.28
CA VAL A 47 13.15 -1.79 4.75
C VAL A 47 11.72 -2.31 4.70
N PRO A 48 11.40 -3.36 3.92
CA PRO A 48 10.09 -4.00 3.93
C PRO A 48 9.90 -4.81 5.20
N LEU A 49 8.74 -4.65 5.84
CA LEU A 49 8.29 -5.37 7.01
C LEU A 49 6.93 -6.00 6.74
N ARG A 50 6.70 -7.22 7.20
CA ARG A 50 5.34 -7.78 7.22
C ARG A 50 4.53 -7.16 8.35
N ILE A 51 3.29 -6.79 8.05
CA ILE A 51 2.36 -6.21 9.03
C ILE A 51 2.15 -7.13 10.23
N ALA A 52 2.02 -8.44 9.99
CA ALA A 52 1.86 -9.44 11.03
C ALA A 52 3.07 -9.53 11.99
N GLU A 53 4.27 -9.15 11.54
CA GLU A 53 5.52 -9.26 12.32
C GLU A 53 5.90 -7.94 13.00
N MET A 54 5.27 -6.82 12.63
CA MET A 54 5.49 -5.52 13.28
C MET A 54 5.03 -5.56 14.74
N SER A 55 5.69 -4.81 15.63
CA SER A 55 5.23 -4.67 17.02
C SER A 55 3.97 -3.80 17.10
N THR A 56 3.16 -3.96 18.17
CA THR A 56 1.94 -3.16 18.38
C THR A 56 2.22 -1.66 18.45
N ALA A 57 3.34 -1.27 19.06
CA ALA A 57 3.78 0.13 19.11
C ALA A 57 4.10 0.66 17.70
N HIS A 58 4.78 -0.13 16.88
CA HIS A 58 5.12 0.26 15.52
C HIS A 58 3.86 0.38 14.63
N LEU A 59 2.91 -0.55 14.73
CA LEU A 59 1.61 -0.46 14.04
C LEU A 59 0.86 0.83 14.40
N ARG A 60 0.78 1.19 15.69
CA ARG A 60 0.15 2.45 16.13
C ARG A 60 0.86 3.67 15.55
N ASN A 61 2.18 3.68 15.52
CA ASN A 61 2.96 4.77 14.95
C ASN A 61 2.72 4.91 13.45
N VAL A 62 2.62 3.80 12.70
CA VAL A 62 2.28 3.82 11.28
C VAL A 62 0.88 4.39 11.05
N VAL A 63 -0.12 3.94 11.79
CA VAL A 63 -1.49 4.48 11.70
C VAL A 63 -1.51 5.98 12.02
N ALA A 64 -0.82 6.41 13.07
CA ALA A 64 -0.73 7.82 13.43
C ALA A 64 -0.04 8.66 12.34
N PHE A 65 1.07 8.16 11.79
CA PHE A 65 1.78 8.79 10.67
C PHE A 65 0.89 8.95 9.44
N LEU A 66 0.20 7.88 9.04
CA LEU A 66 -0.71 7.90 7.88
C LEU A 66 -1.84 8.89 8.11
N SER A 67 -2.45 8.87 9.30
CA SER A 67 -3.57 9.76 9.65
C SER A 67 -3.16 11.23 9.64
N ALA A 68 -1.96 11.56 10.14
CA ALA A 68 -1.44 12.92 10.17
C ALA A 68 -1.20 13.51 8.77
N ARG A 69 -1.06 12.65 7.75
CA ARG A 69 -0.77 13.03 6.35
C ARG A 69 -1.88 12.62 5.38
N ALA A 70 -3.08 12.34 5.91
CA ALA A 70 -4.20 11.84 5.10
C ALA A 70 -4.52 12.75 3.90
N GLU A 71 -4.47 14.07 4.08
CA GLU A 71 -4.73 15.07 3.03
C GLU A 71 -3.70 15.00 1.89
N GLU A 72 -2.42 14.82 2.21
CA GLU A 72 -1.36 14.71 1.21
C GLU A 72 -1.56 13.44 0.34
N PHE A 73 -1.78 12.30 1.00
CA PHE A 73 -2.00 11.03 0.30
C PHE A 73 -3.28 11.05 -0.54
N TYR A 74 -4.35 11.63 0.00
CA TYR A 74 -5.61 11.80 -0.71
C TYR A 74 -5.45 12.65 -1.96
N THR A 75 -4.76 13.79 -1.86
CA THR A 75 -4.49 14.67 -3.00
C THR A 75 -3.73 13.93 -4.10
N SER A 76 -2.69 13.18 -3.73
CA SER A 76 -1.95 12.37 -4.71
C SER A 76 -2.82 11.27 -5.35
N ALA A 77 -3.69 10.62 -4.57
CA ALA A 77 -4.61 9.62 -5.08
C ALA A 77 -5.62 10.21 -6.07
N VAL A 78 -6.24 11.36 -5.74
CA VAL A 78 -7.15 12.09 -6.64
C VAL A 78 -6.46 12.45 -7.95
N LEU A 79 -5.23 12.99 -7.89
CA LEU A 79 -4.47 13.33 -9.10
C LEU A 79 -4.13 12.10 -9.95
N THR A 80 -3.80 10.98 -9.30
CA THR A 80 -3.52 9.71 -9.98
C THR A 80 -4.78 9.17 -10.65
N SER A 81 -5.92 9.19 -9.96
CA SER A 81 -7.22 8.79 -10.51
C SER A 81 -7.63 9.67 -11.70
N LEU A 82 -7.44 10.99 -11.59
CA LEU A 82 -7.70 11.91 -12.69
C LEU A 82 -6.84 11.58 -13.92
N TRP A 83 -5.54 11.36 -13.73
CA TRP A 83 -4.65 10.99 -14.82
C TRP A 83 -5.04 9.66 -15.47
N ALA A 84 -5.41 8.65 -14.66
CA ALA A 84 -5.86 7.36 -15.16
C ALA A 84 -7.14 7.50 -16.02
N VAL A 85 -8.09 8.34 -15.61
CA VAL A 85 -9.30 8.62 -16.40
C VAL A 85 -8.95 9.29 -17.74
N VAL A 86 -8.06 10.29 -17.74
CA VAL A 86 -7.62 10.98 -18.96
C VAL A 86 -6.92 10.02 -19.91
N LEU A 87 -6.04 9.16 -19.39
CA LEU A 87 -5.31 8.19 -20.19
C LEU A 87 -6.24 7.12 -20.81
N ALA A 88 -7.19 6.62 -20.02
CA ALA A 88 -8.20 5.66 -20.47
C ALA A 88 -9.08 6.23 -21.61
N ASP A 89 -9.49 7.50 -21.51
CA ASP A 89 -10.28 8.17 -22.55
C ASP A 89 -9.45 8.36 -23.85
N ALA A 90 -8.16 8.65 -23.70
CA ALA A 90 -7.25 8.80 -24.84
C ALA A 90 -6.88 7.47 -25.52
N SER A 91 -6.78 6.37 -24.75
CA SER A 91 -6.44 5.05 -25.29
C SER A 91 -7.64 4.31 -25.89
N GLY A 92 -8.86 4.60 -25.42
CA GLY A 92 -10.11 4.02 -25.93
C GLY A 92 -10.36 2.56 -25.57
N ASP A 93 -9.36 1.86 -25.01
CA ASP A 93 -9.39 0.41 -24.76
C ASP A 93 -9.42 0.05 -23.26
N GLU A 94 -9.27 1.01 -22.35
CA GLU A 94 -9.29 0.78 -20.90
C GLU A 94 -10.39 1.57 -20.20
N VAL A 95 -10.97 0.99 -19.14
CA VAL A 95 -11.89 1.70 -18.24
C VAL A 95 -11.15 2.01 -16.94
N ALA A 96 -10.95 3.30 -16.66
CA ALA A 96 -10.37 3.74 -15.39
C ALA A 96 -11.29 3.38 -14.22
N GLY A 97 -10.71 2.85 -13.13
CA GLY A 97 -11.47 2.42 -11.94
C GLY A 97 -12.35 3.53 -11.35
N GLU A 98 -11.88 4.78 -11.38
CA GLU A 98 -12.65 5.95 -10.92
C GLU A 98 -13.91 6.19 -11.75
N ARG A 99 -13.81 6.04 -13.08
CA ARG A 99 -14.97 6.16 -13.99
C ARG A 99 -16.00 5.08 -13.70
N LEU A 100 -15.54 3.84 -13.49
CA LEU A 100 -16.41 2.73 -13.13
C LEU A 100 -17.08 2.96 -11.76
N ALA A 101 -16.34 3.45 -10.76
CA ALA A 101 -16.88 3.74 -9.43
C ALA A 101 -18.00 4.80 -9.51
N TRP A 102 -17.78 5.87 -10.28
CA TRP A 102 -18.80 6.88 -10.53
C TRP A 102 -20.03 6.29 -11.25
N GLU A 103 -19.83 5.53 -12.31
CA GLU A 103 -20.93 4.93 -13.09
C GLU A 103 -21.78 3.96 -12.26
N LEU A 104 -21.18 3.20 -11.35
CA LEU A 104 -21.87 2.21 -10.53
C LEU A 104 -22.50 2.79 -9.26
N THR A 105 -21.89 3.81 -8.66
CA THR A 105 -22.28 4.29 -7.32
C THR A 105 -22.74 5.74 -7.29
N GLY A 106 -22.52 6.50 -8.36
CA GLY A 106 -22.73 7.95 -8.41
C GLY A 106 -21.82 8.74 -7.46
N ARG A 107 -20.72 8.13 -7.01
CA ARG A 107 -19.75 8.73 -6.09
C ARG A 107 -18.34 8.62 -6.65
N SER A 108 -17.58 9.69 -6.45
CA SER A 108 -16.18 9.79 -6.80
C SER A 108 -15.31 9.68 -5.54
N ILE A 109 -14.04 9.28 -5.72
CA ILE A 109 -13.03 9.49 -4.68
C ILE A 109 -13.01 10.95 -4.20
N ALA A 110 -13.28 11.90 -5.10
CA ALA A 110 -13.32 13.34 -4.83
C ALA A 110 -14.41 13.75 -3.81
N ASP A 111 -15.43 12.92 -3.61
CA ASP A 111 -16.53 13.17 -2.67
C ASP A 111 -16.21 12.71 -1.24
N LEU A 112 -15.06 12.08 -1.02
CA LEU A 112 -14.66 11.56 0.29
C LEU A 112 -13.79 12.56 1.05
N GLU A 113 -14.06 12.71 2.35
CA GLU A 113 -13.11 13.37 3.25
C GLU A 113 -11.79 12.58 3.31
N PRO A 114 -10.61 13.23 3.32
CA PRO A 114 -9.32 12.56 3.27
C PRO A 114 -9.13 11.47 4.33
N ALA A 115 -9.60 11.72 5.56
CA ALA A 115 -9.54 10.75 6.64
C ALA A 115 -10.44 9.53 6.37
N ALA A 116 -11.64 9.73 5.82
CA ALA A 116 -12.55 8.65 5.49
C ALA A 116 -12.03 7.82 4.31
N TRP A 117 -11.45 8.47 3.31
CA TRP A 117 -10.75 7.79 2.22
C TRP A 117 -9.59 6.94 2.75
N LEU A 118 -8.73 7.51 3.60
CA LEU A 118 -7.58 6.80 4.15
C LEU A 118 -8.00 5.55 4.93
N GLU A 119 -9.04 5.62 5.75
CA GLU A 119 -9.58 4.47 6.49
C GLU A 119 -10.20 3.40 5.56
N SER A 120 -10.55 3.75 4.32
CA SER A 120 -11.05 2.80 3.32
C SER A 120 -9.94 2.02 2.61
N THR A 121 -8.69 2.48 2.68
CA THR A 121 -7.54 1.83 2.04
C THR A 121 -7.33 0.41 2.56
N ALA A 122 -6.77 -0.47 1.74
CA ALA A 122 -6.52 -1.86 2.14
C ALA A 122 -5.52 -1.93 3.31
N LEU A 123 -4.52 -1.04 3.29
CA LEU A 123 -3.49 -0.97 4.31
C LEU A 123 -4.05 -0.60 5.68
N VAL A 124 -4.78 0.52 5.77
CA VAL A 124 -5.28 0.99 7.07
C VAL A 124 -6.27 0.00 7.66
N ARG A 125 -7.15 -0.58 6.83
CA ARG A 125 -8.02 -1.68 7.27
C ARG A 125 -7.24 -2.87 7.82
N ALA A 126 -6.13 -3.25 7.19
CA ALA A 126 -5.28 -4.34 7.68
C ALA A 126 -4.61 -3.99 9.01
N LEU A 127 -4.03 -2.79 9.13
CA LEU A 127 -3.41 -2.30 10.37
C LEU A 127 -4.43 -2.24 11.53
N ARG A 128 -5.65 -1.76 11.26
CA ARG A 128 -6.73 -1.69 12.25
C ARG A 128 -7.17 -3.08 12.71
N ARG A 129 -7.34 -4.04 11.78
CA ARG A 129 -7.67 -5.43 12.11
C ARG A 129 -6.57 -6.07 12.97
N GLU A 130 -5.31 -5.87 12.62
CA GLU A 130 -4.17 -6.41 13.35
C GLU A 130 -4.09 -5.84 14.76
N LEU A 131 -4.28 -4.53 14.93
CA LEU A 131 -4.33 -3.88 16.24
C LEU A 131 -5.51 -4.37 17.09
N ALA A 132 -6.68 -4.59 16.48
CA ALA A 132 -7.85 -5.12 17.17
C ALA A 132 -7.63 -6.57 17.64
N ALA A 133 -7.02 -7.41 16.81
CA ALA A 133 -6.68 -8.79 17.16
C ALA A 133 -5.80 -8.84 18.41
N ARG A 134 -4.76 -8.00 18.47
CA ARG A 134 -3.81 -7.95 19.59
C ARG A 134 -4.30 -7.24 20.84
N GLY A 135 -5.37 -6.46 20.73
CA GLY A 135 -6.01 -5.78 21.87
C GLY A 135 -7.05 -6.65 22.58
N ASN A 136 -7.44 -7.77 21.95
CA ASN A 136 -8.32 -8.78 22.53
C ASN A 136 -7.56 -9.93 23.21
N ASP A 137 -6.22 -9.89 23.18
CA ASP A 137 -5.30 -10.78 23.92
C ASP A 137 -4.84 -10.11 25.23
#